data_AF-A0A0L6JLI5-F1
#
_entry.id   AF-A0A0L6JLI5-F1
#
_cell.length_a   1.000
_cell.length_b   1.000
_cell.length_c   1.000
_cell.angle_alpha   90.00
_cell.angle_beta   90.00
_cell.angle_gamma   90.00
#
_symmetry.space_group_name_H-M   'P 1'
#
loop_
_entity.id
_entity.type
_entity.pdbx_description
1 polymer ?
#
loop_
_entity_poly.entity_id
_entity_poly.type
_entity_poly.pdbx_seq_one_letter_code
_entity_poly.pdbx_strand_id
1 'polypeptide(L)'
;MIEFNKKTNTLEQTQYKYSLQDISEPNLYREIFSYDEIPKCAFNHRRVPMFPADEIWITDTTFRDGQQSRAPYTVEQIVTLFDMLHKLGGPKGIIRQSEFFLYSDRDKQAVYKCMERGYKYPEVTSWIRATKSDFILARDMGMKKAVF
;
A
#
# COMPACT_ATOMS: atom_id res chain seq x y z
N MET A 1 -31.44 -2.23 -8.47
CA MET A 1 -32.09 -1.13 -7.73
C MET A 1 -31.64 0.18 -8.37
N ILE A 2 -32.49 1.20 -8.47
CA ILE A 2 -32.09 2.53 -8.98
C ILE A 2 -31.70 3.39 -7.77
N GLU A 3 -30.53 4.01 -7.80
CA GLU A 3 -29.97 4.81 -6.72
C GLU A 3 -29.42 6.14 -7.28
N PHE A 4 -29.50 7.23 -6.49
CA PHE A 4 -28.95 8.53 -6.90
C PHE A 4 -27.45 8.58 -6.66
N ASN A 5 -26.67 8.77 -7.72
CA ASN A 5 -25.21 8.88 -7.64
C ASN A 5 -24.79 10.35 -7.50
N LYS A 6 -24.14 10.68 -6.37
CA LYS A 6 -23.66 12.05 -6.09
C LYS A 6 -22.52 12.53 -7.00
N LYS A 7 -21.77 11.61 -7.63
CA LYS A 7 -20.63 11.94 -8.50
C LYS A 7 -21.07 12.38 -9.89
N THR A 8 -22.16 11.82 -10.38
CA THR A 8 -22.74 12.13 -11.69
C THR A 8 -23.97 13.03 -11.61
N ASN A 9 -24.56 13.18 -10.41
CA ASN A 9 -25.84 13.84 -10.17
C ASN A 9 -27.00 13.24 -10.98
N THR A 10 -26.97 11.93 -11.22
CA THR A 10 -28.01 11.20 -11.97
C THR A 10 -28.52 10.00 -11.17
N LEU A 11 -29.70 9.49 -11.58
CA LEU A 11 -30.21 8.21 -11.12
C LEU A 11 -29.54 7.10 -11.92
N GLU A 12 -28.83 6.19 -11.24
CA GLU A 12 -28.10 5.09 -11.85
C GLU A 12 -28.65 3.74 -11.39
N GLN A 13 -28.64 2.75 -12.27
CA GLN A 13 -29.05 1.39 -11.94
C GLN A 13 -27.81 0.52 -11.69
N THR A 14 -27.55 0.19 -10.43
CA THR A 14 -26.52 -0.78 -10.08
C THR A 14 -27.05 -2.19 -10.38
N GLN A 15 -26.71 -2.72 -11.56
CA GLN A 15 -27.12 -4.09 -11.95
C GLN A 15 -26.27 -5.17 -11.28
N TYR A 16 -25.07 -4.84 -10.82
CA TYR A 16 -24.12 -5.82 -10.33
C TYR A 16 -24.09 -5.86 -8.79
N LYS A 17 -24.90 -6.75 -8.22
CA LYS A 17 -24.74 -7.17 -6.83
C LYS A 17 -24.02 -8.51 -6.86
N TYR A 18 -22.71 -8.51 -6.62
CA TYR A 18 -21.93 -9.74 -6.59
C TYR A 18 -22.43 -10.62 -5.45
N SER A 19 -22.97 -11.80 -5.78
CA SER A 19 -23.25 -12.85 -4.81
C SER A 19 -21.99 -13.67 -4.62
N LEU A 20 -21.60 -13.93 -3.37
CA LEU A 20 -20.53 -14.89 -3.11
C LEU A 20 -20.95 -16.25 -3.69
N GLN A 21 -20.10 -16.79 -4.56
CA GLN A 21 -20.30 -18.11 -5.16
C GLN A 21 -19.31 -19.06 -4.50
N ASP A 22 -19.83 -20.07 -3.80
CA ASP A 22 -19.04 -21.19 -3.34
C ASP A 22 -18.94 -22.19 -4.50
N ILE A 23 -17.76 -22.27 -5.12
CA ILE A 23 -17.49 -23.09 -6.29
C ILE A 23 -16.70 -24.33 -5.89
N SER A 24 -17.09 -25.50 -6.41
CA SER A 24 -16.46 -26.78 -6.08
C SER A 24 -15.04 -26.90 -6.63
N GLU A 25 -14.71 -26.15 -7.68
CA GLU A 25 -13.42 -26.18 -8.36
C GLU A 25 -12.90 -24.76 -8.63
N PRO A 26 -11.58 -24.53 -8.57
CA PRO A 26 -11.00 -23.21 -8.79
C PRO A 26 -11.03 -22.80 -10.27
N ASN A 27 -11.34 -21.53 -10.55
CA ASN A 27 -11.13 -20.97 -11.88
C ASN A 27 -9.64 -20.61 -12.09
N LEU A 28 -8.95 -21.42 -12.89
CA LEU A 28 -7.52 -21.26 -13.15
C LEU A 28 -7.20 -20.35 -14.35
N TYR A 29 -8.22 -19.81 -15.04
CA TYR A 29 -8.06 -18.90 -16.19
C TYR A 29 -7.08 -19.42 -17.27
N ARG A 30 -7.18 -20.70 -17.65
CA ARG A 30 -6.24 -21.38 -18.57
C ARG A 30 -6.13 -20.77 -19.96
N GLU A 31 -7.16 -20.08 -20.41
CA GLU A 31 -7.12 -19.34 -21.68
C GLU A 31 -6.18 -18.13 -21.63
N ILE A 32 -6.03 -17.53 -20.43
CA ILE A 32 -5.15 -16.40 -20.16
C ILE A 32 -3.77 -16.87 -19.70
N PHE A 33 -3.71 -17.85 -18.79
CA PHE A 33 -2.49 -18.39 -18.18
C PHE A 33 -2.32 -19.88 -18.55
N SER A 34 -2.03 -20.15 -19.82
CA SER A 34 -1.65 -21.50 -20.26
C SER A 34 -0.22 -21.83 -19.80
N TYR A 35 0.14 -23.11 -19.77
CA TYR A 35 1.47 -23.55 -19.35
C TYR A 35 2.54 -23.39 -20.44
N ASP A 36 2.11 -23.41 -21.70
CA ASP A 36 2.99 -23.51 -22.86
C ASP A 36 3.13 -22.20 -23.64
N GLU A 37 2.33 -21.18 -23.29
CA GLU A 37 2.33 -19.88 -23.97
C GLU A 37 2.53 -18.73 -22.97
N ILE A 38 2.91 -17.56 -23.50
CA ILE A 38 2.94 -16.34 -22.71
C ILE A 38 1.51 -15.93 -22.28
N PRO A 39 1.34 -15.33 -21.09
CA PRO A 39 0.03 -14.88 -20.64
C PRO A 39 -0.65 -13.92 -21.61
N LYS A 40 -1.94 -14.15 -21.89
CA LYS A 40 -2.72 -13.34 -22.86
C LYS A 40 -3.41 -12.16 -22.17
N CYS A 41 -3.33 -10.97 -22.76
CA CYS A 41 -4.05 -9.79 -22.28
C CYS A 41 -5.28 -9.53 -23.16
N ALA A 42 -6.47 -9.87 -22.66
CA ALA A 42 -7.73 -9.63 -23.38
C ALA A 42 -8.26 -8.22 -23.14
N PHE A 43 -8.54 -7.48 -24.22
CA PHE A 43 -9.20 -6.18 -24.14
C PHE A 43 -10.72 -6.36 -24.12
N ASN A 44 -11.38 -5.91 -23.07
CA ASN A 44 -12.85 -5.98 -22.95
C ASN A 44 -13.57 -4.76 -23.55
N HIS A 45 -12.82 -3.78 -24.07
CA HIS A 45 -13.29 -2.50 -24.61
C HIS A 45 -14.24 -1.70 -23.69
N ARG A 46 -14.26 -2.00 -22.38
CA ARG A 46 -15.09 -1.29 -21.41
C ARG A 46 -14.49 0.07 -21.11
N ARG A 47 -15.32 1.11 -21.14
CA ARG A 47 -14.94 2.45 -20.69
C ARG A 47 -15.21 2.57 -19.19
N VAL A 48 -14.17 2.87 -18.41
CA VAL A 48 -14.30 3.14 -16.98
C VAL A 48 -14.47 4.65 -16.79
N PRO A 49 -15.55 5.12 -16.16
CA PRO A 49 -15.72 6.55 -15.89
C PRO A 49 -14.69 7.06 -14.88
N MET A 50 -14.26 8.32 -15.04
CA MET A 50 -13.29 8.96 -14.14
C MET A 50 -13.98 9.37 -12.84
N PHE A 51 -14.13 8.42 -11.92
CA PHE A 51 -14.67 8.66 -10.59
C PHE A 51 -13.57 8.53 -9.54
N PRO A 52 -12.81 9.60 -9.24
CA PRO A 52 -11.84 9.56 -8.15
C PRO A 52 -12.55 9.23 -6.83
N ALA A 53 -11.82 8.60 -5.91
CA ALA A 53 -12.34 8.33 -4.58
C ALA A 53 -12.68 9.65 -3.86
N ASP A 54 -13.70 9.63 -3.01
CA ASP A 54 -14.11 10.82 -2.25
C ASP A 54 -13.02 11.23 -1.24
N GLU A 55 -12.24 10.24 -0.78
CA GLU A 55 -11.06 10.43 0.05
C GLU A 55 -9.85 9.77 -0.62
N ILE A 56 -8.73 10.48 -0.63
CA ILE A 56 -7.46 10.00 -1.18
C ILE A 56 -6.38 10.19 -0.12
N TRP A 57 -5.53 9.19 0.03
CA TRP A 57 -4.31 9.26 0.81
C TRP A 57 -3.18 8.53 0.07
N ILE A 58 -1.96 8.74 0.56
CA ILE A 58 -0.71 8.28 -0.01
C ILE A 58 -0.03 7.40 1.03
N THR A 59 0.46 6.24 0.59
CA THR A 59 1.44 5.44 1.33
C THR A 59 2.79 5.69 0.68
N ASP A 60 3.72 6.23 1.46
CA ASP A 60 5.09 6.50 1.02
C ASP A 60 5.95 5.24 1.15
N THR A 61 6.78 4.98 0.14
CA THR A 61 7.72 3.85 0.13
C THR A 61 9.17 4.30 -0.04
N THR A 62 9.47 5.58 0.23
CA THR A 62 10.82 6.16 0.05
C THR A 62 11.89 5.38 0.82
N PHE A 63 11.61 4.96 2.05
CA PHE A 63 12.56 4.23 2.91
C PHE A 63 12.52 2.71 2.71
N ARG A 64 11.81 2.23 1.69
CA ARG A 64 11.79 0.83 1.26
C ARG A 64 12.19 0.74 -0.21
N ASP A 65 11.24 0.97 -1.11
CA ASP A 65 11.45 0.88 -2.56
C ASP A 65 12.39 1.99 -3.07
N GLY A 66 12.16 3.23 -2.59
CA GLY A 66 12.95 4.38 -3.02
C GLY A 66 14.45 4.22 -2.75
N GLN A 67 14.82 3.69 -1.58
CA GLN A 67 16.22 3.47 -1.24
C GLN A 67 16.90 2.34 -2.03
N GLN A 68 16.16 1.46 -2.71
CA GLN A 68 16.74 0.42 -3.58
C GLN A 68 17.29 0.98 -4.90
N SER A 69 16.90 2.20 -5.27
CA SER A 69 17.30 2.85 -6.53
C SER A 69 18.61 3.66 -6.45
N ARG A 70 19.23 3.76 -5.27
CA ARG A 70 20.37 4.65 -5.02
C ARG A 70 21.24 4.17 -3.86
N ALA A 71 22.33 4.90 -3.61
CA ALA A 71 23.12 4.70 -2.40
C ALA A 71 22.23 4.82 -1.15
N PRO A 72 22.33 3.88 -0.19
CA PRO A 72 21.48 3.88 0.98
C PRO A 72 21.59 5.18 1.80
N TYR A 73 20.46 5.65 2.32
CA TYR A 73 20.41 6.86 3.14
C TYR A 73 21.09 6.65 4.51
N THR A 74 21.64 7.72 5.06
CA THR A 74 22.02 7.75 6.49
C THR A 74 20.77 7.87 7.36
N VAL A 75 20.91 7.56 8.65
CA VAL A 75 19.82 7.70 9.62
C VAL A 75 19.29 9.14 9.67
N GLU A 76 20.19 10.12 9.66
CA GLU A 76 19.86 11.54 9.71
C GLU A 76 19.10 11.98 8.46
N GLN A 77 19.49 11.46 7.29
CA GLN A 77 18.78 11.72 6.03
C GLN A 77 17.37 11.14 6.07
N ILE A 78 17.20 9.91 6.56
CA ILE A 78 15.88 9.27 6.70
C ILE A 78 14.98 10.09 7.60
N VAL A 79 15.46 10.46 8.80
CA VAL A 79 14.68 11.25 9.76
C VAL A 79 14.30 12.62 9.16
N THR A 80 15.23 13.27 8.48
CA THR A 80 14.97 14.56 7.82
C THR A 80 13.88 14.44 6.76
N LEU A 81 13.97 13.41 5.91
CA LEU A 81 12.96 13.15 4.89
C LEU A 81 11.60 12.78 5.51
N PHE A 82 11.59 12.02 6.61
CA PHE A 82 10.37 11.66 7.33
C PHE A 82 9.68 12.91 7.91
N ASP A 83 10.44 13.84 8.48
CA ASP A 83 9.93 15.13 8.96
C ASP A 83 9.37 15.97 7.79
N MET A 84 10.00 15.94 6.62
CA MET A 84 9.48 16.60 5.40
C MET A 84 8.18 15.95 4.91
N LEU A 85 8.08 14.62 4.94
CA LEU A 85 6.85 13.88 4.59
C LEU A 85 5.71 14.19 5.56
N HIS A 86 5.99 14.28 6.86
CA HIS A 86 5.02 14.72 7.86
C HIS A 86 4.47 16.12 7.53
N LYS A 87 5.37 17.07 7.27
CA LYS A 87 5.00 18.44 6.90
C LYS A 87 4.19 18.47 5.60
N LEU A 88 4.59 17.71 4.59
CA LEU A 88 3.92 17.63 3.29
C LEU A 88 2.52 17.00 3.39
N GLY A 89 2.35 15.96 4.22
CA GLY A 89 1.06 15.30 4.46
C GLY A 89 0.03 16.18 5.16
N GLY A 90 0.49 17.20 5.88
CA GLY A 90 -0.34 18.21 6.54
C GLY A 90 -1.24 17.65 7.65
N PRO A 91 -2.10 18.49 8.25
CA PRO A 91 -2.95 18.09 9.38
C PRO A 91 -3.99 17.03 9.03
N LYS A 92 -4.31 16.86 7.74
CA LYS A 92 -5.21 15.82 7.24
C LYS A 92 -4.54 14.45 7.11
N GLY A 93 -3.20 14.38 7.22
CA GLY A 93 -2.46 13.12 7.07
C GLY A 93 -2.66 12.50 5.70
N ILE A 94 -2.51 13.30 4.63
CA ILE A 94 -2.63 12.82 3.26
C ILE A 94 -1.57 11.75 2.99
N ILE A 95 -0.33 11.97 3.46
CA ILE A 95 0.66 10.90 3.54
C ILE A 95 0.38 10.13 4.82
N ARG A 96 -0.27 8.99 4.66
CA ARG A 96 -0.89 8.23 5.74
C ARG A 96 0.11 7.30 6.42
N GLN A 97 1.00 6.70 5.64
CA GLN A 97 1.94 5.69 6.09
C GLN A 97 3.27 5.89 5.36
N SER A 98 4.37 5.46 5.97
CA SER A 98 5.67 5.37 5.35
C SER A 98 6.30 4.02 5.67
N GLU A 99 6.77 3.32 4.64
CA GLU A 99 7.30 1.96 4.71
C GLU A 99 8.83 1.96 4.91
N PHE A 100 9.30 1.13 5.85
CA PHE A 100 10.71 0.97 6.19
C PHE A 100 11.18 -0.49 6.09
N PHE A 101 12.47 -0.69 5.77
CA PHE A 101 13.16 -1.95 6.05
C PHE A 101 13.52 -2.09 7.53
N LEU A 102 13.67 -3.34 7.99
CA LEU A 102 14.03 -3.66 9.38
C LEU A 102 15.34 -4.44 9.53
N TYR A 103 16.07 -4.66 8.44
CA TYR A 103 17.09 -5.71 8.39
C TYR A 103 18.45 -5.27 8.94
N SER A 104 18.92 -4.08 8.58
CA SER A 104 20.21 -3.57 9.09
C SER A 104 20.02 -2.79 10.39
N ASP A 105 21.06 -2.72 11.22
CA ASP A 105 20.99 -1.95 12.47
C ASP A 105 20.78 -0.45 12.22
N ARG A 106 21.27 0.04 11.07
CA ARG A 106 20.98 1.40 10.59
C ARG A 106 19.49 1.60 10.34
N ASP A 107 18.84 0.66 9.64
CA ASP A 107 17.41 0.79 9.32
C ASP A 107 16.58 0.71 10.61
N LYS A 108 16.94 -0.20 11.53
CA LYS A 108 16.30 -0.29 12.86
C LYS A 108 16.43 1.03 13.63
N GLN A 109 17.64 1.61 13.65
CA GLN A 109 17.87 2.89 14.32
C GLN A 109 17.05 4.01 13.68
N ALA A 110 16.94 4.05 12.35
CA ALA A 110 16.13 5.04 11.65
C ALA A 110 14.64 4.90 11.98
N VAL A 111 14.13 3.67 12.03
CA VAL A 111 12.74 3.37 12.44
C VAL A 111 12.47 3.87 13.86
N TYR A 112 13.34 3.55 14.83
CA TYR A 112 13.17 4.03 16.20
C TYR A 112 13.16 5.55 16.30
N LYS A 113 14.12 6.23 15.66
CA LYS A 113 14.16 7.71 15.65
C LYS A 113 12.92 8.33 15.00
N CYS A 114 12.36 7.70 13.96
CA CYS A 114 11.12 8.17 13.34
C CYS A 114 9.91 7.95 14.25
N MET A 115 9.83 6.82 14.95
CA MET A 115 8.77 6.56 15.93
C MET A 115 8.82 7.52 17.12
N GLU A 116 10.01 7.86 17.61
CA GLU A 116 10.23 8.82 18.70
C GLU A 116 9.67 10.22 18.40
N ARG A 117 9.46 10.57 17.12
CA ARG A 117 8.79 11.83 16.75
C ARG A 117 7.33 11.89 17.21
N GLY A 118 6.70 10.75 17.46
CA GLY A 118 5.33 10.68 17.96
C GLY A 118 4.29 11.24 17.00
N TYR A 119 4.61 11.35 15.70
CA TYR A 119 3.67 11.84 14.71
C TYR A 119 2.49 10.88 14.56
N LYS A 120 1.30 11.45 14.40
CA LYS A 120 0.12 10.67 14.02
C LYS A 120 0.27 10.11 12.59
N TYR A 121 0.77 10.94 11.68
CA TYR A 121 1.00 10.61 10.26
C TYR A 121 2.30 11.23 9.74
N PRO A 122 3.03 10.57 8.82
CA PRO A 122 2.77 9.22 8.36
C PRO A 122 3.04 8.17 9.47
N GLU A 123 2.20 7.14 9.54
CA GLU A 123 2.44 6.00 10.41
C GLU A 123 3.72 5.28 9.96
N VAL A 124 4.61 4.98 10.91
CA VAL A 124 5.80 4.15 10.64
C VAL A 124 5.35 2.70 10.48
N THR A 125 5.58 2.14 9.30
CA THR A 125 5.22 0.76 8.95
C THR A 125 6.42 0.00 8.45
N SER A 126 6.40 -1.33 8.59
CA SER A 126 7.50 -2.19 8.16
C SER A 126 7.14 -3.03 6.96
N TRP A 127 8.08 -3.20 6.04
CA TRP A 127 8.01 -4.25 5.04
C TRP A 127 8.78 -5.49 5.50
N ILE A 128 8.15 -6.66 5.46
CA ILE A 128 8.74 -7.95 5.85
C ILE A 128 8.42 -9.04 4.85
N ARG A 129 9.29 -10.05 4.74
CA ARG A 129 8.94 -11.26 3.98
C ARG A 129 7.94 -12.11 4.76
N ALA A 130 7.22 -12.98 4.06
CA ALA A 130 6.32 -13.97 4.65
C ALA A 130 7.09 -15.13 5.33
N THR A 131 7.97 -14.82 6.27
CA THR A 131 8.74 -15.79 7.06
C THR A 131 8.50 -15.61 8.55
N LYS A 132 8.66 -16.69 9.32
CA LYS A 132 8.51 -16.65 10.77
C LYS A 132 9.52 -15.71 11.45
N SER A 133 10.75 -15.66 10.93
CA SER A 133 11.81 -14.80 11.47
C SER A 133 11.48 -13.32 11.33
N ASP A 134 11.00 -12.92 10.16
CA ASP A 134 10.74 -11.50 9.89
C ASP A 134 9.48 -11.02 10.64
N PHE A 135 8.51 -11.92 10.86
CA PHE A 135 7.37 -11.64 11.73
C PHE A 135 7.79 -11.39 13.18
N ILE A 136 8.69 -12.22 13.72
CA ILE A 136 9.25 -12.03 15.07
C ILE A 136 9.99 -10.70 15.14
N LEU A 137 10.80 -10.38 14.13
CA LEU A 137 11.53 -9.11 14.05
C LEU A 137 10.59 -7.89 14.11
N ALA A 138 9.55 -7.84 13.27
CA ALA A 138 8.60 -6.73 13.27
C ALA A 138 7.86 -6.59 14.60
N ARG A 139 7.47 -7.72 15.21
CA ARG A 139 6.82 -7.75 16.53
C ARG A 139 7.76 -7.21 17.62
N ASP A 140 9.00 -7.69 17.66
CA ASP A 140 9.97 -7.34 18.71
C ASP A 140 10.40 -5.86 18.60
N MET A 141 10.38 -5.29 17.39
CA MET A 141 10.56 -3.86 17.16
C MET A 141 9.32 -3.01 17.50
N GLY A 142 8.20 -3.62 17.90
CA GLY A 142 6.97 -2.91 18.26
C GLY A 142 6.21 -2.34 17.05
N MET A 143 6.38 -2.91 15.86
CA MET A 143 5.65 -2.46 14.66
C MET A 143 4.15 -2.76 14.81
N LYS A 144 3.32 -1.72 14.67
CA LYS A 144 1.85 -1.87 14.73
C LYS A 144 1.27 -2.48 13.45
N LYS A 145 1.93 -2.29 12.32
CA LYS A 145 1.51 -2.75 10.99
C LYS A 145 2.73 -3.20 10.20
N ALA A 146 2.59 -4.32 9.52
CA ALA A 146 3.57 -4.84 8.58
C ALA A 146 2.89 -5.15 7.23
N VAL A 147 3.59 -4.84 6.14
CA VAL A 147 3.21 -5.12 4.75
C VAL A 147 4.13 -6.20 4.18
N PHE A 148 3.56 -7.06 3.32
CA PHE A 148 4.22 -8.20 2.69
C PHE A 148 4.37 -7.95 1.19
#